data_AF-A0AAX4L2W2-F1
#
_entry.id   AF-A0AAX4L2W2-F1
#
_cell.length_a   1.000
_cell.length_b   1.000
_cell.length_c   1.000
_cell.angle_alpha   90.00
_cell.angle_beta   90.00
_cell.angle_gamma   90.00
#
_symmetry.space_group_name_H-M   'P 1'
#
loop_
_entity.id
_entity.type
_entity.pdbx_description
1 polymer ?
#
loop_
_entity_poly.entity_id
_entity_poly.type
_entity_poly.pdbx_seq_one_letter_code
_entity_poly.pdbx_strand_id
1 'polypeptide(L)'
;MKAVERLNETIDELNKINESELSINELDLLKFLKNQLLKSKTLFESFSKNVDEKRWDDVLSYTFQILQRINSIFGYLVQPTILSMISRSKLSAMVENIIDTLAFSASEMIVVLKQNNKSLGIDSITVNIGSNPPSISISVVIKGG
;
A
#
# COMPACT_ATOMS: atom_id res chain seq x y z
N MET A 1 12.59 7.70 -0.59
CA MET A 1 11.16 8.06 -0.49
C MET A 1 10.69 7.85 0.93
N LYS A 2 9.86 8.75 1.47
CA LYS A 2 9.37 8.69 2.86
C LYS A 2 8.44 7.49 3.09
N ALA A 3 7.75 7.02 2.06
CA ALA A 3 6.90 5.83 2.11
C ALA A 3 7.70 4.58 2.52
N VAL A 4 8.92 4.41 2.00
CA VAL A 4 9.76 3.25 2.34
C VAL A 4 10.17 3.30 3.81
N GLU A 5 10.53 4.48 4.32
CA GLU A 5 10.86 4.70 5.74
C GLU A 5 9.66 4.36 6.63
N ARG A 6 8.48 4.91 6.34
CA ARG A 6 7.26 4.65 7.11
C ARG A 6 6.81 3.19 7.05
N LEU A 7 6.99 2.53 5.91
CA LEU A 7 6.75 1.08 5.78
C LEU A 7 7.71 0.29 6.68
N ASN A 8 8.99 0.65 6.76
CA ASN A 8 9.94 0.01 7.66
C ASN A 8 9.53 0.17 9.12
N GLU A 9 9.19 1.39 9.54
CA GLU A 9 8.73 1.66 10.90
C GLU A 9 7.52 0.79 11.27
N THR A 10 6.52 0.72 10.38
CA THR A 10 5.33 -0.10 10.58
C THR A 10 5.65 -1.59 10.65
N ILE A 11 6.55 -2.09 9.79
CA ILE A 11 7.01 -3.49 9.81
C ILE A 11 7.74 -3.81 11.10
N ASP A 12 8.59 -2.90 11.59
CA ASP A 12 9.32 -3.07 12.85
C ASP A 12 8.37 -3.11 14.05
N GLU A 13 7.32 -2.28 14.05
CA GLU A 13 6.27 -2.35 15.07
C GLU A 13 5.52 -3.69 15.04
N LEU A 14 5.17 -4.20 13.85
CA LEU A 14 4.54 -5.52 13.70
C LEU A 14 5.43 -6.66 14.20
N ASN A 15 6.74 -6.54 14.02
CA ASN A 15 7.70 -7.55 14.46
C ASN A 15 7.90 -7.56 15.98
N LYS A 16 7.53 -6.49 16.69
CA LYS A 16 7.56 -6.43 18.17
C LYS A 16 6.38 -7.12 18.84
N ILE A 17 5.34 -7.50 18.09
CA ILE A 17 4.15 -8.12 18.66
C ILE A 17 4.48 -9.53 19.15
N ASN A 18 4.17 -9.80 20.43
CA ASN A 18 4.32 -11.13 21.02
C ASN A 18 3.24 -12.08 20.49
N GLU A 19 3.63 -12.95 19.56
CA GLU A 19 2.73 -13.90 18.90
C GLU A 19 2.07 -14.90 19.87
N SER A 20 2.68 -15.13 21.04
CA SER A 20 2.16 -16.07 22.06
C SER A 20 0.90 -15.58 22.76
N GLU A 21 0.61 -14.28 22.70
CA GLU A 21 -0.56 -13.66 23.34
C GLU A 21 -1.76 -13.51 22.40
N LEU A 22 -1.62 -13.95 21.16
CA LEU A 22 -2.64 -13.82 20.12
C LEU A 22 -3.48 -15.09 20.03
N SER A 23 -4.78 -14.92 19.77
CA SER A 23 -5.61 -16.02 19.29
C SER A 23 -5.15 -16.49 17.91
N ILE A 24 -5.54 -17.69 17.49
CA ILE A 24 -5.18 -18.26 16.18
C ILE A 24 -5.56 -17.30 15.04
N ASN A 25 -6.76 -16.71 15.10
CA ASN A 25 -7.23 -15.78 14.07
C ASN A 25 -6.40 -14.48 14.04
N GLU A 26 -5.99 -13.96 15.20
CA GLU A 26 -5.13 -12.78 15.28
C GLU A 26 -3.72 -13.08 14.76
N LEU A 27 -3.20 -14.27 15.05
CA LEU A 27 -1.92 -14.73 14.55
C LEU A 27 -1.94 -14.85 13.01
N ASP A 28 -3.02 -15.38 12.44
CA ASP A 28 -3.18 -15.49 10.99
C ASP A 28 -3.28 -14.12 10.33
N LEU A 29 -4.03 -13.18 10.94
CA LEU A 29 -4.05 -11.78 10.50
C LEU A 29 -2.66 -11.15 10.56
N LEU A 30 -1.94 -11.31 11.67
CA LEU A 30 -0.59 -10.76 11.83
C LEU A 30 0.37 -11.28 10.75
N LYS A 31 0.36 -12.60 10.50
CA LYS A 31 1.18 -13.23 9.45
C LYS A 31 0.81 -12.71 8.06
N PHE A 32 -0.48 -12.58 7.78
CA PHE A 32 -0.95 -11.98 6.53
C PHE A 32 -0.41 -10.56 6.37
N LEU A 33 -0.57 -9.69 7.38
CA LEU A 33 -0.15 -8.30 7.35
C LEU A 33 1.37 -8.15 7.19
N LYS A 34 2.16 -8.90 7.97
CA LYS A 34 3.63 -8.93 7.83
C LYS A 34 4.05 -9.27 6.40
N ASN A 35 3.47 -10.33 5.83
CA ASN A 35 3.76 -10.76 4.46
C ASN A 35 3.35 -9.73 3.41
N GLN A 36 2.17 -9.12 3.54
CA GLN A 36 1.72 -8.11 2.59
C GLN A 36 2.56 -6.83 2.66
N LEU A 37 2.94 -6.37 3.85
CA LEU A 37 3.77 -5.18 3.99
C LEU A 37 5.20 -5.37 3.49
N LEU A 38 5.81 -6.54 3.73
CA LEU A 38 7.12 -6.85 3.16
C LEU A 38 7.07 -6.79 1.63
N LYS A 39 6.02 -7.35 1.02
CA LYS A 39 5.82 -7.28 -0.44
C LYS A 39 5.58 -5.85 -0.92
N SER A 40 4.76 -5.07 -0.21
CA SER A 40 4.53 -3.66 -0.52
C SER A 40 5.83 -2.87 -0.45
N LYS A 41 6.64 -3.05 0.59
CA LYS A 41 7.96 -2.44 0.75
C LYS A 41 8.85 -2.73 -0.46
N THR A 42 8.99 -3.99 -0.87
CA THR A 42 9.81 -4.36 -2.03
C THR A 42 9.33 -3.68 -3.33
N LEU A 43 8.02 -3.55 -3.51
CA LEU A 43 7.45 -2.82 -4.65
C LEU A 43 7.78 -1.33 -4.58
N PHE A 44 7.69 -0.69 -3.41
CA PHE A 44 8.01 0.72 -3.22
C PHE A 44 9.52 1.01 -3.37
N GLU A 45 10.39 0.12 -2.89
CA GLU A 45 11.84 0.20 -3.10
C GLU A 45 12.17 0.09 -4.60
N SER A 46 11.52 -0.86 -5.29
CA SER A 46 11.67 -1.01 -6.74
C SER A 46 11.15 0.22 -7.48
N PHE A 47 9.98 0.74 -7.12
CA PHE A 47 9.43 1.98 -7.67
C PHE A 47 10.42 3.14 -7.48
N SER A 48 10.91 3.37 -6.26
CA SER A 48 11.86 4.45 -5.95
C SER A 48 13.13 4.33 -6.81
N LYS A 49 13.71 3.12 -6.88
CA LYS A 49 14.89 2.87 -7.71
C LYS A 49 14.65 3.19 -9.19
N ASN A 50 13.50 2.78 -9.73
CA ASN A 50 13.16 3.02 -11.14
C ASN A 50 12.88 4.51 -11.43
N VAL A 51 12.39 5.27 -10.45
CA VAL A 51 12.27 6.73 -10.55
C VAL A 51 13.65 7.37 -10.63
N ASP A 52 14.58 6.97 -9.76
CA ASP A 52 15.95 7.50 -9.74
C ASP A 52 16.70 7.18 -11.04
N GLU A 53 16.51 5.96 -11.57
CA GLU A 53 17.09 5.49 -12.84
C GLU A 53 16.30 5.97 -14.08
N LYS A 54 15.20 6.70 -13.90
CA LYS A 54 14.34 7.23 -14.97
C LYS A 54 13.79 6.15 -15.92
N ARG A 55 13.54 4.95 -15.40
CA ARG A 55 12.93 3.83 -16.14
C ARG A 55 11.41 3.95 -16.09
N TRP A 56 10.86 4.88 -16.87
CA TRP A 56 9.47 5.34 -16.73
C TRP A 56 8.41 4.26 -17.00
N ASP A 57 8.66 3.34 -17.93
CA ASP A 57 7.77 2.19 -18.17
C ASP A 57 7.66 1.29 -16.94
N ASP A 58 8.80 1.03 -16.28
CA ASP A 58 8.86 0.26 -15.04
C ASP A 58 8.16 1.02 -13.90
N VAL A 59 8.35 2.34 -13.79
CA VAL A 59 7.67 3.20 -12.79
C VAL A 59 6.14 3.08 -12.91
N LEU A 60 5.61 3.12 -14.13
CA LEU A 60 4.17 2.98 -14.37
C LEU A 60 3.68 1.56 -14.04
N SER A 61 4.44 0.53 -14.42
CA SER A 61 4.14 -0.87 -14.05
C SER A 61 4.09 -1.07 -12.53
N TYR A 62 5.10 -0.58 -11.80
CA TYR A 62 5.13 -0.67 -10.34
C TYR A 62 4.00 0.12 -9.68
N THR A 63 3.59 1.25 -10.26
CA THR A 63 2.42 2.01 -9.78
C THR A 63 1.18 1.13 -9.74
N PHE A 64 0.86 0.43 -10.83
CA PHE A 64 -0.32 -0.42 -10.90
C PHE A 64 -0.23 -1.60 -9.93
N GLN A 65 0.95 -2.22 -9.82
CA GLN A 65 1.19 -3.32 -8.88
C GLN A 65 1.01 -2.88 -7.41
N ILE A 66 1.51 -1.69 -7.05
CA ILE A 66 1.36 -1.11 -5.72
C ILE A 66 -0.12 -0.87 -5.39
N LEU A 67 -0.87 -0.23 -6.29
CA LEU A 67 -2.31 0.02 -6.08
C LEU A 67 -3.10 -1.28 -5.93
N GLN A 68 -2.85 -2.26 -6.80
CA GLN A 68 -3.52 -3.55 -6.74
C GLN A 68 -3.25 -4.25 -5.40
N ARG A 69 -2.00 -4.18 -4.90
CA ARG A 69 -1.63 -4.72 -3.60
C ARG A 69 -2.35 -4.01 -2.46
N ILE A 70 -2.35 -2.67 -2.44
CA ILE A 70 -3.04 -1.87 -1.42
C ILE A 70 -4.54 -2.20 -1.40
N ASN A 71 -5.18 -2.25 -2.56
CA ASN A 71 -6.60 -2.61 -2.66
C ASN A 71 -6.87 -4.05 -2.21
N SER A 72 -5.95 -4.98 -2.44
CA SER A 72 -6.09 -6.37 -1.96
C SER A 72 -6.05 -6.42 -0.43
N ILE A 73 -5.20 -5.61 0.20
CA ILE A 73 -5.12 -5.49 1.66
C ILE A 73 -6.42 -4.88 2.20
N PHE A 74 -6.89 -3.77 1.63
CA PHE A 74 -8.16 -3.17 2.03
C PHE A 74 -9.34 -4.13 1.88
N GLY A 75 -9.44 -4.82 0.74
CA GLY A 75 -10.47 -5.81 0.48
C GLY A 75 -10.46 -6.96 1.49
N TYR A 76 -9.29 -7.40 1.96
CA TYR A 76 -9.19 -8.40 3.03
C TYR A 76 -9.65 -7.86 4.39
N LEU A 77 -9.20 -6.65 4.75
CA LEU A 77 -9.50 -6.04 6.06
C LEU A 77 -10.97 -5.71 6.26
N VAL A 78 -11.72 -5.45 5.19
CA VAL A 78 -13.16 -5.14 5.26
C VAL A 78 -14.07 -6.36 5.15
N GLN A 79 -13.52 -7.57 5.02
CA GLN A 79 -14.35 -8.78 5.09
C GLN A 79 -15.07 -8.83 6.45
N PRO A 80 -16.38 -9.10 6.53
CA PRO A 80 -17.15 -8.96 7.77
C PRO A 80 -16.56 -9.73 8.97
N THR A 81 -16.00 -10.92 8.71
CA THR A 81 -15.34 -11.76 9.72
C THR A 81 -14.06 -11.13 10.25
N ILE A 82 -13.23 -10.60 9.36
CA ILE A 82 -11.98 -9.92 9.68
C ILE A 82 -12.26 -8.62 10.42
N LEU A 83 -13.21 -7.81 9.94
CA LEU A 83 -13.59 -6.55 10.56
C LEU A 83 -14.14 -6.77 11.98
N SER A 84 -15.03 -7.75 12.16
CA SER A 84 -15.57 -8.09 13.49
C SER A 84 -14.46 -8.54 14.45
N MET A 85 -13.45 -9.27 13.96
CA MET A 85 -12.32 -9.70 14.77
C MET A 85 -11.42 -8.50 15.14
N ILE A 86 -11.07 -7.65 14.17
CA ILE A 86 -10.25 -6.44 14.39
C ILE A 86 -10.87 -5.55 15.47
N SER A 87 -12.19 -5.32 15.41
CA SER A 87 -12.91 -4.45 16.36
C SER A 87 -12.81 -4.89 17.83
N ARG A 88 -12.41 -6.15 18.09
CA ARG A 88 -12.26 -6.73 19.43
C ARG A 88 -10.83 -7.14 19.73
N SER A 89 -9.90 -6.91 18.79
CA SER A 89 -8.54 -7.41 18.83
C SER A 89 -7.58 -6.37 19.40
N LYS A 90 -6.51 -6.86 20.05
CA LYS A 90 -5.35 -6.05 20.41
C LYS A 90 -4.63 -5.46 19.19
N LEU A 91 -4.90 -5.96 17.99
CA LEU A 91 -4.30 -5.53 16.73
C LEU A 91 -5.00 -4.32 16.08
N SER A 92 -6.12 -3.81 16.63
CA SER A 92 -6.89 -2.74 15.97
C SER A 92 -6.06 -1.50 15.64
N ALA A 93 -5.31 -0.97 16.61
CA ALA A 93 -4.46 0.20 16.39
C ALA A 93 -3.35 -0.07 15.36
N MET A 94 -2.84 -1.30 15.31
CA MET A 94 -1.85 -1.70 14.31
C MET A 94 -2.45 -1.73 12.91
N VAL A 95 -3.67 -2.26 12.77
CA VAL A 95 -4.38 -2.28 11.49
C VAL A 95 -4.66 -0.86 10.99
N GLU A 96 -5.06 0.05 11.87
CA GLU A 96 -5.24 1.47 11.54
C GLU A 96 -3.93 2.10 11.06
N ASN A 97 -2.81 1.90 11.77
CA ASN A 97 -1.50 2.40 11.35
C ASN A 97 -1.06 1.86 9.98
N ILE A 98 -1.39 0.60 9.68
CA ILE A 98 -1.13 0.00 8.38
C ILE A 98 -1.95 0.67 7.28
N ILE A 99 -3.24 0.90 7.51
CA ILE A 99 -4.11 1.58 6.55
C ILE A 99 -3.57 2.98 6.25
N ASP A 100 -3.21 3.73 7.29
CA ASP A 100 -2.64 5.08 7.18
C ASP A 100 -1.31 5.08 6.43
N THR A 101 -0.44 4.11 6.72
CA THR A 101 0.86 3.96 6.05
C THR A 101 0.71 3.62 4.57
N LEU A 102 -0.22 2.73 4.22
CA LEU A 102 -0.50 2.40 2.81
C LEU A 102 -1.13 3.58 2.06
N ALA A 103 -2.07 4.31 2.68
CA ALA A 103 -2.67 5.51 2.11
C ALA A 103 -1.62 6.62 1.88
N PHE A 104 -0.75 6.85 2.87
CA PHE A 104 0.38 7.77 2.74
C PHE A 104 1.31 7.35 1.59
N SER A 105 1.65 6.07 1.51
CA SER A 105 2.56 5.55 0.49
C SER A 105 1.97 5.71 -0.92
N ALA A 106 0.67 5.43 -1.10
CA ALA A 106 -0.03 5.68 -2.36
C ALA A 106 -0.03 7.16 -2.73
N SER A 107 -0.26 8.05 -1.76
CA SER A 107 -0.22 9.51 -1.97
C SER A 107 1.16 9.98 -2.45
N GLU A 108 2.24 9.56 -1.79
CA GLU A 108 3.61 9.94 -2.21
C GLU A 108 3.93 9.44 -3.61
N MET A 109 3.55 8.20 -3.94
CA MET A 109 3.69 7.64 -5.30
C MET A 109 2.95 8.51 -6.33
N ILE A 110 1.71 8.91 -6.06
CA ILE A 110 0.93 9.79 -6.94
C ILE A 110 1.63 11.15 -7.13
N VAL A 111 2.18 11.72 -6.06
CA VAL A 111 2.93 12.98 -6.13
C VAL A 111 4.14 12.84 -7.06
N VAL A 112 4.89 11.73 -6.95
CA VAL A 112 6.03 11.44 -7.83
C VAL A 112 5.58 11.32 -9.29
N LEU A 113 4.49 10.63 -9.59
CA LEU A 113 3.95 10.53 -10.94
C LEU A 113 3.55 11.91 -11.49
N LYS A 114 2.88 12.73 -10.68
CA LYS A 114 2.47 14.08 -11.07
C LYS A 114 3.65 14.98 -11.37
N GLN A 115 4.72 14.90 -10.58
CA GLN A 115 5.96 15.67 -10.79
C GLN A 115 6.69 15.27 -12.08
N ASN A 116 6.51 14.03 -12.53
CA ASN A 116 7.20 13.46 -13.69
C ASN A 116 6.27 13.20 -14.88
N ASN A 117 5.06 13.78 -14.91
CA ASN A 117 4.02 13.47 -15.89
C ASN A 117 4.49 13.62 -17.35
N LYS A 118 5.27 14.66 -17.67
CA LYS A 118 5.84 14.88 -19.00
C LYS A 118 6.77 13.75 -19.43
N SER A 119 7.63 13.28 -18.53
CA SER A 119 8.58 12.19 -18.80
C SER A 119 7.87 10.85 -18.96
N LEU A 120 6.75 10.67 -18.27
CA LEU A 120 5.89 9.48 -18.36
C LEU A 120 4.93 9.52 -19.58
N GLY A 121 4.93 10.59 -20.37
CA GLY A 121 3.96 10.77 -21.46
C GLY A 121 2.52 10.89 -20.98
N ILE A 122 2.31 11.30 -19.72
CA ILE A 122 0.99 11.38 -19.09
C ILE A 122 0.44 12.81 -19.21
N ASP A 123 -0.76 12.93 -19.79
CA ASP A 123 -1.53 14.17 -19.85
C ASP A 123 -2.23 14.48 -18.54
N SER A 124 -2.92 13.48 -17.99
CA SER A 124 -3.69 13.63 -16.77
C SER A 124 -3.65 12.36 -15.91
N ILE A 125 -3.70 12.59 -14.60
CA ILE A 125 -3.81 11.55 -13.57
C ILE A 125 -5.04 11.91 -12.74
N THR A 126 -6.03 11.02 -12.75
CA THR A 126 -7.22 11.12 -11.89
C THR A 126 -7.15 10.02 -10.85
N VAL A 127 -7.31 10.39 -9.58
CA VAL A 127 -7.31 9.44 -8.47
C VAL A 127 -8.71 9.42 -7.88
N ASN A 128 -9.32 8.24 -7.80
CA ASN A 128 -10.62 8.08 -7.16
C ASN A 128 -10.49 7.14 -5.95
N ILE A 129 -11.13 7.54 -4.85
CA ILE A 129 -11.21 6.75 -3.63
C ILE A 129 -12.63 6.22 -3.52
N GLY A 130 -12.79 4.90 -3.58
CA GLY A 130 -14.04 4.21 -3.32
C GLY A 130 -14.18 3.92 -1.82
N SER A 131 -15.40 3.98 -1.29
CA SER A 131 -15.68 3.74 0.13
C SER A 131 -16.28 2.36 0.43
N ASN A 132 -16.81 1.65 -0.58
CA ASN A 132 -17.45 0.35 -0.36
C ASN A 132 -17.30 -0.60 -1.57
N PRO A 133 -16.35 -1.55 -1.55
CA PRO A 133 -15.28 -1.67 -0.56
C PRO A 133 -14.26 -0.52 -0.70
N PRO A 134 -13.54 -0.16 0.38
CA PRO A 134 -12.46 0.81 0.32
C PRO A 134 -11.43 0.46 -0.75
N SER A 135 -11.20 1.38 -1.68
CA SER A 135 -10.28 1.16 -2.79
C SER A 135 -9.72 2.48 -3.30
N ILE A 136 -8.51 2.42 -3.85
CA ILE A 136 -7.85 3.52 -4.55
C ILE A 136 -7.72 3.10 -6.00
N SER A 137 -8.26 3.91 -6.91
CA SER A 137 -8.11 3.71 -8.35
C SER A 137 -7.40 4.92 -8.96
N ILE A 138 -6.57 4.66 -9.97
CA ILE A 138 -5.93 5.70 -10.76
C ILE A 138 -6.35 5.51 -12.21
N SER A 139 -6.80 6.58 -12.85
CA SER A 139 -6.97 6.68 -14.29
C SER A 139 -5.89 7.58 -14.86
N VAL A 140 -5.19 7.10 -15.87
CA VAL A 140 -4.07 7.80 -16.52
C VAL A 140 -4.43 8.00 -17.98
N VAL A 141 -4.32 9.23 -18.47
CA VAL A 141 -4.41 9.53 -19.90
C VAL A 141 -2.99 9.67 -20.44
N ILE A 142 -2.60 8.77 -21.34
CA ILE A 142 -1.27 8.76 -21.98
C ILE A 142 -1.39 9.46 -23.33
N LYS A 143 -0.50 10.41 -23.61
CA LYS A 143 -0.38 11.02 -24.94
C LYS A 143 -0.13 9.90 -25.95
N GLY A 144 -0.93 9.87 -27.02
CA GLY A 144 -0.85 8.85 -28.06
C GLY A 144 0.59 8.52 -28.42
N GLY A 145 0.92 7.22 -28.36
CA GLY A 145 2.19 6.69 -28.84
C GLY A 145 2.41 6.93 -30.33
#